data_AF-A0A3C1Y9M1-F1
#
_entry.id   AF-A0A3C1Y9M1-F1
#
_cell.length_a   1.000
_cell.length_b   1.000
_cell.length_c   1.000
_cell.angle_alpha   90.00
_cell.angle_beta   90.00
_cell.angle_gamma   90.00
#
_symmetry.space_group_name_H-M   'P 1'
#
loop_
_entity.id
_entity.type
_entity.pdbx_description
1 polymer ?
#
loop_
_entity_poly.entity_id
_entity_poly.type
_entity_poly.pdbx_seq_one_letter_code
_entity_poly.pdbx_strand_id
1 'polypeptide(L)'
;MIELKLKRGKEESLDRFHPWVFSGALASEPPENIAEGDVVGIVAHDGRFIGTGHFQIGSIAVRILDFSRREINEEFFRERLTDALRLRKMLHLDTPQNNAYRLVHGEGDFLPGLVIDIYGPTAVVQAHSVGMHYARETVARCLVSLPGLEVRNVYYKSETTLPYKARLDQHNDYIIGSAETAVATENGLRFNIDWLRGQKTGFFVDQRDNR
;
A
#
# COMPACT_ATOMS: atom_id res chain seq x y z
N MET A 1 11.31 -2.95 -18.72
CA MET A 1 10.06 -2.37 -18.19
C MET A 1 9.28 -1.80 -19.36
N ILE A 2 7.98 -2.09 -19.49
CA ILE A 2 7.13 -1.50 -20.53
C ILE A 2 6.89 -0.03 -20.18
N GLU A 3 6.87 0.86 -21.17
CA GLU A 3 6.58 2.28 -20.97
C GLU A 3 5.24 2.65 -21.64
N LEU A 4 4.40 3.38 -20.90
CA LEU A 4 3.14 3.93 -21.38
C LEU A 4 3.27 5.44 -21.58
N LYS A 5 2.81 5.93 -22.73
CA LYS A 5 2.94 7.33 -23.11
C LYS A 5 1.68 8.13 -22.79
N LEU A 6 1.85 9.33 -22.24
CA LEU A 6 0.76 10.27 -21.97
C LEU A 6 0.39 11.08 -23.21
N LYS A 7 -0.89 11.47 -23.30
CA LYS A 7 -1.35 12.53 -24.22
C LYS A 7 -0.67 13.85 -23.85
N ARG A 8 -0.49 14.73 -24.84
CA ARG A 8 0.09 16.06 -24.64
C ARG A 8 -0.68 16.85 -23.56
N GLY A 9 0.05 17.39 -22.58
CA GLY A 9 -0.50 18.20 -21.49
C GLY A 9 -1.19 17.39 -20.39
N LYS A 10 -1.07 16.05 -20.38
CA LYS A 10 -1.60 15.19 -19.31
C LYS A 10 -0.57 14.83 -18.24
N GLU A 11 0.63 15.37 -18.37
CA GLU A 11 1.73 15.27 -17.41
C GLU A 11 1.62 16.28 -16.25
N GLU A 12 0.84 17.36 -16.39
CA GLU A 12 0.85 18.49 -15.43
C GLU A 12 0.56 18.09 -13.98
N SER A 13 -0.38 17.15 -13.74
CA SER A 13 -0.67 16.67 -12.39
C SER A 13 0.45 15.81 -11.84
N LEU A 14 1.09 15.02 -12.70
CA LEU A 14 2.19 14.11 -12.33
C LEU A 14 3.46 14.91 -12.02
N ASP A 15 3.69 16.02 -12.74
CA ASP A 15 4.76 16.98 -12.44
C ASP A 15 4.60 17.66 -11.06
N ARG A 16 3.39 17.59 -10.47
CA ARG A 16 3.10 17.98 -9.08
C ARG A 16 2.99 16.80 -8.12
N PHE A 17 3.57 15.66 -8.50
CA PHE A 17 3.59 14.42 -7.72
C PHE A 17 2.23 13.79 -7.45
N HIS A 18 1.21 14.05 -8.28
CA HIS A 18 -0.05 13.30 -8.18
C HIS A 18 0.20 11.82 -8.54
N PRO A 19 -0.18 10.84 -7.70
CA PRO A 19 0.26 9.46 -7.87
C PRO A 19 -0.57 8.65 -8.88
N TRP A 20 -1.61 9.22 -9.47
CA TRP A 20 -2.49 8.49 -10.39
C TRP A 20 -2.39 8.98 -11.82
N VAL A 21 -2.27 8.02 -12.73
CA VAL A 21 -2.47 8.19 -14.17
C VAL A 21 -3.84 7.62 -14.52
N PHE A 22 -4.76 8.48 -14.96
CA PHE A 22 -6.08 8.04 -15.41
C PHE A 22 -6.01 7.43 -16.81
N SER A 23 -6.84 6.42 -17.11
CA SER A 23 -6.84 5.75 -18.41
C SER A 23 -7.02 6.71 -19.59
N GLY A 24 -7.90 7.71 -19.45
CA GLY A 24 -8.10 8.75 -20.46
C GLY A 24 -6.88 9.65 -20.73
N ALA A 25 -5.84 9.60 -19.89
CA ALA A 25 -4.59 10.33 -20.07
C ALA A 25 -3.57 9.60 -20.96
N LEU A 26 -3.73 8.28 -21.18
CA LEU A 26 -2.84 7.49 -22.02
C LEU A 26 -3.05 7.84 -23.50
N ALA A 27 -1.95 7.96 -24.27
CA ALA A 27 -1.97 8.34 -25.68
C ALA A 27 -2.47 7.22 -26.60
N SER A 28 -2.33 5.97 -26.17
CA SER A 28 -2.78 4.77 -26.86
C SER A 28 -3.31 3.76 -25.85
N GLU A 29 -4.04 2.76 -26.34
CA GLU A 29 -4.37 1.60 -25.53
C GLU A 29 -3.09 0.91 -25.03
N PRO A 30 -3.10 0.36 -23.80
CA PRO A 30 -2.00 -0.42 -23.27
C PRO A 30 -1.70 -1.64 -24.18
N PRO A 31 -0.42 -2.02 -24.36
CA PRO A 31 -0.05 -3.20 -25.15
C PRO A 31 -0.71 -4.48 -24.66
N GLU A 32 -1.08 -5.43 -25.53
CA GLU A 32 -1.75 -6.68 -25.12
C GLU A 32 -0.93 -7.56 -24.16
N ASN A 33 0.39 -7.38 -24.12
CA ASN A 33 1.30 -8.15 -23.28
C ASN A 33 1.53 -7.57 -21.88
N ILE A 34 0.78 -6.53 -21.48
CA ILE A 34 0.80 -5.98 -20.12
C ILE A 34 -0.31 -6.62 -19.27
N ALA A 35 0.04 -7.14 -18.10
CA ALA A 35 -0.91 -7.69 -17.15
C ALA A 35 -1.24 -6.67 -16.04
N GLU A 36 -2.44 -6.77 -15.44
CA GLU A 36 -2.73 -6.01 -14.23
C GLU A 36 -1.72 -6.36 -13.13
N GLY A 37 -1.22 -5.35 -12.42
CA GLY A 37 -0.17 -5.49 -11.43
C GLY A 37 1.26 -5.35 -11.96
N ASP A 38 1.46 -5.38 -13.28
CA ASP A 38 2.79 -5.18 -13.87
C ASP A 38 3.36 -3.80 -13.53
N VAL A 39 4.67 -3.77 -13.31
CA VAL A 39 5.42 -2.52 -13.11
C VAL A 39 5.73 -1.91 -14.47
N VAL A 40 5.28 -0.68 -14.68
CA VAL A 40 5.48 0.09 -15.91
C VAL A 40 6.07 1.47 -15.67
N GLY A 41 6.73 1.99 -16.69
CA GLY A 41 7.17 3.38 -16.76
C GLY A 41 6.11 4.26 -17.40
N ILE A 42 6.05 5.52 -16.99
CA ILE A 42 5.22 6.55 -17.60
C ILE A 42 6.14 7.59 -18.24
N VAL A 43 5.86 7.91 -19.51
CA VAL A 43 6.58 8.94 -20.25
C VAL A 43 5.61 10.01 -20.75
N ALA A 44 6.01 11.27 -20.67
CA ALA A 44 5.28 12.40 -21.22
C ALA A 44 5.28 12.37 -22.75
N HIS A 45 4.47 13.25 -23.35
CA HIS A 45 4.36 13.33 -24.81
C HIS A 45 5.70 13.65 -25.50
N ASP A 46 6.54 14.48 -24.85
CA ASP A 46 7.87 14.89 -25.30
C ASP A 46 8.96 13.81 -25.07
N GLY A 47 8.61 12.67 -24.45
CA GLY A 47 9.54 11.58 -24.15
C GLY A 47 10.22 11.67 -22.78
N ARG A 48 9.95 12.72 -22.00
CA ARG A 48 10.47 12.83 -20.62
C ARG A 48 9.87 11.73 -19.74
N PHE A 49 10.72 11.06 -18.97
CA PHE A 49 10.25 10.08 -17.99
C PHE A 49 9.59 10.76 -16.80
N ILE A 50 8.47 10.20 -16.35
CA ILE A 50 7.63 10.77 -15.28
C ILE A 50 7.69 9.91 -14.01
N GLY A 51 7.59 8.58 -14.13
CA GLY A 51 7.58 7.71 -12.96
C GLY A 51 7.35 6.25 -13.28
N THR A 52 7.57 5.41 -12.29
CA THR A 52 7.33 3.96 -12.30
C THR A 52 6.10 3.65 -11.44
N GLY A 53 5.22 2.75 -11.87
CA GLY A 53 4.02 2.39 -11.12
C GLY A 53 3.40 1.05 -11.52
N HIS A 54 2.41 0.60 -10.73
CA HIS A 54 1.63 -0.60 -11.06
C HIS A 54 0.53 -0.26 -12.07
N PHE A 55 0.45 -1.02 -13.15
CA PHE A 55 -0.65 -0.96 -14.11
C PHE A 55 -1.90 -1.70 -13.60
N GLN A 56 -3.08 -1.21 -13.96
CA GLN A 56 -4.36 -1.86 -13.71
C GLN A 56 -5.39 -1.45 -14.75
N ILE A 57 -6.33 -2.33 -15.08
CA ILE A 57 -7.44 -2.00 -15.96
C ILE A 57 -8.52 -1.30 -15.12
N GLY A 58 -8.75 -0.01 -15.40
CA GLY A 58 -9.73 0.79 -14.66
C GLY A 58 -9.68 2.27 -14.98
N SER A 59 -10.37 3.08 -14.15
CA SER A 59 -10.32 4.54 -14.26
C SER A 59 -8.91 5.07 -13.97
N ILE A 60 -8.24 4.50 -12.96
CA ILE A 60 -6.82 4.72 -12.68
C ILE A 60 -6.04 3.59 -13.36
N ALA A 61 -5.35 3.93 -14.44
CA ALA A 61 -4.60 2.97 -15.25
C ALA A 61 -3.23 2.66 -14.66
N VAL A 62 -2.57 3.65 -14.04
CA VAL A 62 -1.30 3.44 -13.34
C VAL A 62 -1.31 4.17 -12.00
N ARG A 63 -0.87 3.47 -10.96
CA ARG A 63 -0.57 4.07 -9.66
C ARG A 63 0.95 4.18 -9.50
N ILE A 64 1.47 5.40 -9.54
CA ILE A 64 2.89 5.73 -9.45
C ILE A 64 3.42 5.39 -8.05
N LEU A 65 4.48 4.61 -8.02
CA LEU A 65 5.21 4.19 -6.81
C LEU A 65 6.45 5.05 -6.58
N ASP A 66 7.05 5.52 -7.67
CA ASP A 66 8.25 6.35 -7.64
C ASP A 66 8.28 7.29 -8.84
N PHE A 67 8.70 8.53 -8.65
CA PHE A 67 8.83 9.54 -9.72
C PHE A 67 10.21 9.52 -10.40
N SER A 68 10.90 8.37 -10.31
CA SER A 68 12.19 8.11 -10.94
C SER A 68 12.22 6.75 -11.62
N ARG A 69 13.23 6.50 -12.46
CA ARG A 69 13.47 5.21 -13.11
C ARG A 69 14.03 4.23 -12.08
N ARG A 70 13.15 3.73 -11.21
CA ARG A 70 13.49 2.86 -10.10
C ARG A 70 12.88 1.47 -10.27
N GLU A 71 13.63 0.43 -9.87
CA GLU A 71 13.09 -0.92 -9.72
C GLU A 71 12.22 -1.03 -8.47
N ILE A 72 11.07 -1.68 -8.61
CA ILE A 72 10.14 -1.93 -7.50
C ILE A 72 10.38 -3.35 -7.00
N ASN A 73 11.34 -3.49 -6.08
CA ASN A 73 11.77 -4.75 -5.50
C ASN A 73 11.60 -4.73 -3.96
N GLU A 74 12.11 -5.75 -3.27
CA GLU A 74 12.04 -5.83 -1.81
C GLU A 74 12.65 -4.61 -1.12
N GLU A 75 13.77 -4.10 -1.62
CA GLU A 75 14.45 -2.93 -1.03
C GLU A 75 13.58 -1.67 -1.15
N PHE A 76 12.89 -1.48 -2.27
CA PHE A 76 11.91 -0.39 -2.41
C PHE A 76 10.85 -0.45 -1.30
N PHE A 77 10.24 -1.62 -1.06
CA PHE A 77 9.23 -1.74 -0.01
C PHE A 77 9.82 -1.54 1.39
N ARG A 78 11.02 -2.06 1.65
CA ARG A 78 11.74 -1.87 2.92
C ARG A 78 11.98 -0.39 3.21
N GLU A 79 12.45 0.38 2.22
CA GLU A 79 12.66 1.82 2.36
C GLU A 79 11.35 2.56 2.63
N ARG A 80 10.29 2.30 1.84
CA ARG A 80 8.99 2.98 2.02
C ARG A 80 8.37 2.67 3.39
N LEU A 81 8.47 1.42 3.85
CA LEU A 81 8.01 1.05 5.19
C LEU A 81 8.86 1.69 6.29
N THR A 82 10.17 1.82 6.09
CA THR A 82 11.07 2.53 7.02
C THR A 82 10.68 4.00 7.15
N ASP A 83 10.40 4.67 6.03
CA ASP A 83 9.97 6.07 6.03
C ASP A 83 8.60 6.24 6.71
N ALA A 84 7.65 5.35 6.41
CA ALA A 84 6.34 5.35 7.04
C ALA A 84 6.45 5.17 8.56
N LEU A 85 7.28 4.21 9.02
CA LEU A 85 7.55 3.98 10.44
C LEU A 85 8.19 5.21 11.10
N ARG A 86 9.18 5.83 10.44
CA ARG A 86 9.84 7.04 10.94
C ARG A 86 8.82 8.14 11.22
N LEU A 87 7.89 8.37 10.29
CA LEU A 87 6.81 9.35 10.48
C LEU A 87 5.94 8.99 11.70
N ARG A 88 5.53 7.73 11.86
CA ARG A 88 4.67 7.31 12.99
C ARG A 88 5.36 7.47 14.34
N LYS A 89 6.68 7.22 14.38
CA LYS A 89 7.51 7.45 15.57
C LYS A 89 7.62 8.94 15.92
N MET A 90 7.81 9.81 14.92
CA MET A 90 7.82 11.27 15.11
C MET A 90 6.48 11.80 15.64
N LEU A 91 5.38 11.13 15.29
CA LEU A 91 4.03 11.43 15.78
C LEU A 91 3.70 10.75 17.12
N HIS A 92 4.66 10.09 17.77
CA HIS A 92 4.48 9.34 19.03
C HIS A 92 3.38 8.26 18.98
N LEU A 93 3.11 7.71 17.79
CA LEU A 93 2.07 6.70 17.59
C LEU A 93 2.54 5.27 17.91
N ASP A 94 3.86 5.08 18.04
CA ASP A 94 4.55 3.82 18.32
C ASP A 94 5.29 3.90 19.67
N THR A 95 4.55 3.69 20.76
CA THR A 95 5.04 3.75 22.15
C THR A 95 4.37 2.67 23.00
N PRO A 96 4.86 2.36 24.21
CA PRO A 96 4.17 1.39 25.07
C PRO A 96 2.71 1.75 25.39
N GLN A 97 2.34 3.03 25.30
CA GLN A 97 0.98 3.54 25.49
C GLN A 97 0.19 3.66 24.17
N ASN A 98 0.84 3.46 23.02
CA ASN A 98 0.25 3.54 21.69
C ASN A 98 0.87 2.47 20.78
N ASN A 99 0.14 1.37 20.57
CA ASN A 99 0.51 0.32 19.61
C ASN A 99 -0.67 -0.10 18.71
N ALA A 100 -1.67 0.76 18.59
CA ALA A 100 -2.82 0.62 17.70
C ALA A 100 -2.88 1.76 16.67
N TYR A 101 -2.16 1.69 15.55
CA TYR A 101 -2.03 2.82 14.62
C TYR A 101 -1.94 2.40 13.15
N ARG A 102 -2.19 3.35 12.23
CA ARG A 102 -1.93 3.14 10.81
C ARG A 102 -0.46 3.34 10.49
N LEU A 103 0.24 2.29 10.06
CA LEU A 103 1.61 2.38 9.55
C LEU A 103 1.66 2.91 8.12
N VAL A 104 0.81 2.40 7.22
CA VAL A 104 0.77 2.81 5.80
C VAL A 104 -0.62 3.28 5.43
N HIS A 105 -0.71 4.47 4.84
CA HIS A 105 -1.92 5.14 4.38
C HIS A 105 -1.89 5.41 2.87
N GLY A 106 -1.72 4.34 2.09
CA GLY A 106 -1.81 4.36 0.63
C GLY A 106 -0.82 5.34 0.01
N GLU A 107 -1.37 6.19 -0.85
CA GLU A 107 -0.68 7.25 -1.56
C GLU A 107 0.07 8.23 -0.63
N GLY A 108 -0.45 8.45 0.59
CA GLY A 108 0.18 9.35 1.57
C GLY A 108 1.53 8.85 2.09
N ASP A 109 1.81 7.55 1.92
CA ASP A 109 3.07 6.89 2.28
C ASP A 109 3.79 6.34 1.04
N PHE A 110 3.49 6.90 -0.14
CA PHE A 110 4.08 6.50 -1.43
C PHE A 110 3.87 5.01 -1.79
N LEU A 111 2.83 4.38 -1.24
CA LEU A 111 2.42 3.02 -1.55
C LEU A 111 0.94 3.00 -1.97
N PRO A 112 0.56 3.60 -3.12
CA PRO A 112 -0.83 3.71 -3.55
C PRO A 112 -1.59 2.39 -3.53
N GLY A 113 -2.73 2.38 -2.86
CA GLY A 113 -3.55 1.19 -2.69
C GLY A 113 -3.02 0.16 -1.69
N LEU A 114 -2.10 0.52 -0.79
CA LEU A 114 -1.70 -0.30 0.35
C LEU A 114 -2.12 0.36 1.66
N VAL A 115 -2.80 -0.38 2.52
CA VAL A 115 -3.10 0.06 3.89
C VAL A 115 -2.52 -0.97 4.86
N ILE A 116 -1.85 -0.49 5.89
CA ILE A 116 -1.30 -1.36 6.95
C ILE A 116 -1.61 -0.71 8.30
N ASP A 117 -2.41 -1.40 9.10
CA ASP A 117 -2.68 -1.03 10.49
C ASP A 117 -1.94 -1.99 11.44
N ILE A 118 -1.38 -1.45 12.51
CA ILE A 118 -0.58 -2.14 13.53
C ILE A 118 -1.40 -2.25 14.81
N TYR A 119 -1.46 -3.46 15.36
CA TYR A 119 -2.15 -3.80 16.61
C TYR A 119 -1.22 -4.65 17.47
N GLY A 120 -0.43 -4.01 18.33
CA GLY A 120 0.63 -4.68 19.08
C GLY A 120 1.60 -5.41 18.14
N PRO A 121 1.78 -6.74 18.28
CA PRO A 121 2.69 -7.51 17.43
C PRO A 121 2.11 -7.92 16.07
N THR A 122 0.89 -7.48 15.74
CA THR A 122 0.18 -7.90 14.52
C THR A 122 0.02 -6.73 13.56
N ALA A 123 0.41 -6.92 12.30
CA ALA A 123 0.06 -6.03 11.20
C ALA A 123 -1.13 -6.60 10.41
N VAL A 124 -2.13 -5.77 10.15
CA VAL A 124 -3.26 -6.07 9.27
C VAL A 124 -3.07 -5.32 7.96
N VAL A 125 -2.84 -6.07 6.88
CA VAL A 125 -2.51 -5.56 5.55
C VAL A 125 -3.74 -5.63 4.65
N GLN A 126 -4.07 -4.53 3.97
CA GLN A 126 -5.10 -4.47 2.93
C GLN A 126 -4.52 -3.92 1.63
N ALA A 127 -4.72 -4.65 0.55
CA ALA A 127 -4.47 -4.19 -0.80
C ALA A 127 -5.78 -3.71 -1.45
N HIS A 128 -5.71 -2.57 -2.11
CA HIS A 128 -6.76 -1.94 -2.91
C HIS A 128 -6.38 -1.88 -4.40
N SER A 129 -5.27 -2.53 -4.78
CA SER A 129 -4.82 -2.66 -6.17
C SER A 129 -4.23 -4.03 -6.42
N VAL A 130 -4.28 -4.48 -7.68
CA VAL A 130 -3.74 -5.79 -8.10
C VAL A 130 -2.23 -5.85 -7.83
N GLY A 131 -1.49 -4.78 -8.15
CA GLY A 131 -0.04 -4.74 -7.89
C GLY A 131 0.31 -4.87 -6.41
N MET A 132 -0.45 -4.24 -5.51
CA MET A 132 -0.24 -4.41 -4.07
C MET A 132 -0.65 -5.79 -3.57
N HIS A 133 -1.65 -6.42 -4.18
CA HIS A 133 -1.99 -7.81 -3.89
C HIS A 133 -0.84 -8.75 -4.26
N TYR A 134 -0.20 -8.57 -5.41
CA TYR A 134 0.96 -9.37 -5.81
C TYR A 134 2.20 -9.09 -4.94
N ALA A 135 2.37 -7.86 -4.46
CA ALA A 135 3.46 -7.50 -3.57
C ALA A 135 3.28 -7.97 -2.11
N ARG A 136 2.09 -8.47 -1.72
CA ARG A 136 1.73 -8.74 -0.31
C ARG A 136 2.73 -9.62 0.44
N GLU A 137 3.27 -10.63 -0.22
CA GLU A 137 4.24 -11.57 0.38
C GLU A 137 5.57 -10.87 0.70
N THR A 138 6.04 -10.03 -0.23
CA THR A 138 7.23 -9.21 -0.06
C THR A 138 7.03 -8.17 1.03
N VAL A 139 5.87 -7.50 1.04
CA VAL A 139 5.50 -6.54 2.09
C VAL A 139 5.46 -7.23 3.45
N ALA A 140 4.85 -8.41 3.57
CA ALA A 140 4.77 -9.17 4.82
C ALA A 140 6.17 -9.52 5.37
N ARG A 141 7.09 -10.02 4.52
CA ARG A 141 8.48 -10.28 4.92
C ARG A 141 9.22 -9.00 5.33
N CYS A 142 8.99 -7.89 4.63
CA CYS A 142 9.57 -6.60 5.00
C CYS A 142 9.08 -6.15 6.38
N LEU A 143 7.78 -6.25 6.67
CA LEU A 143 7.20 -5.85 7.97
C LEU A 143 7.85 -6.58 9.14
N VAL A 144 7.97 -7.91 9.06
CA VAL A 144 8.52 -8.73 10.15
C VAL A 144 10.05 -8.55 10.30
N SER A 145 10.74 -8.17 9.22
CA SER A 145 12.19 -7.91 9.25
C SER A 145 12.55 -6.44 9.43
N LEU A 146 11.58 -5.54 9.62
CA LEU A 146 11.81 -4.10 9.66
C LEU A 146 12.40 -3.68 11.01
N PRO A 147 13.63 -3.14 11.06
CA PRO A 147 14.24 -2.73 12.32
C PRO A 147 13.41 -1.68 13.06
N GLY A 148 13.11 -1.98 14.32
CA GLY A 148 12.36 -1.09 15.19
C GLY A 148 10.84 -1.13 14.99
N LEU A 149 10.30 -2.10 14.25
CA LEU A 149 8.87 -2.44 14.26
C LEU A 149 8.70 -3.83 14.89
N GLU A 150 7.94 -3.93 15.98
CA GLU A 150 7.81 -5.19 16.74
C GLU A 150 6.70 -6.12 16.20
N VAL A 151 6.54 -6.15 14.87
CA VAL A 151 5.55 -7.00 14.20
C VAL A 151 6.10 -8.41 14.04
N ARG A 152 5.33 -9.41 14.48
CA ARG A 152 5.61 -10.84 14.35
C ARG A 152 4.58 -11.57 13.50
N ASN A 153 3.38 -11.01 13.38
CA ASN A 153 2.25 -11.60 12.68
C ASN A 153 1.73 -10.67 11.60
N VAL A 154 1.42 -11.20 10.42
CA VAL A 154 0.87 -10.43 9.31
C VAL A 154 -0.41 -11.09 8.83
N TYR A 155 -1.54 -10.43 9.06
CA TYR A 155 -2.85 -10.85 8.58
C TYR A 155 -3.21 -10.07 7.31
N TYR A 156 -3.56 -10.78 6.25
CA TYR A 156 -3.98 -10.18 4.98
C TYR A 156 -5.50 -10.15 4.90
N LYS A 157 -6.07 -8.97 4.67
CA LYS A 157 -7.52 -8.76 4.71
C LYS A 157 -8.02 -7.97 3.51
N SER A 158 -7.93 -8.55 2.32
CA SER A 158 -8.22 -7.83 1.06
C SER A 158 -9.32 -8.43 0.21
N GLU A 159 -10.01 -9.46 0.71
CA GLU A 159 -11.05 -10.16 -0.05
C GLU A 159 -12.19 -9.23 -0.53
N THR A 160 -12.49 -8.18 0.22
CA THR A 160 -13.56 -7.23 -0.11
C THR A 160 -13.07 -5.90 -0.67
N THR A 161 -11.75 -5.66 -0.70
CA THR A 161 -11.16 -4.38 -1.12
C THR A 161 -10.58 -4.41 -2.53
N LEU A 162 -10.32 -5.60 -3.06
CA LEU A 162 -9.76 -5.78 -4.38
C LEU A 162 -10.82 -5.70 -5.50
N PRO A 163 -10.43 -5.28 -6.72
CA PRO A 163 -11.35 -5.22 -7.84
C PRO A 163 -11.92 -6.61 -8.17
N TYR A 164 -13.24 -6.76 -8.11
CA TYR A 164 -13.95 -8.04 -8.37
C TYR A 164 -13.59 -8.69 -9.72
N LYS A 165 -13.22 -7.87 -10.72
CA LYS A 165 -12.92 -8.33 -12.07
C LYS A 165 -11.56 -9.02 -12.21
N ALA A 166 -10.64 -8.85 -11.25
CA ALA A 166 -9.25 -9.25 -11.40
C ALA A 166 -8.97 -10.75 -11.15
N ARG A 167 -10.01 -11.61 -11.03
CA ARG A 167 -9.90 -13.07 -10.77
C ARG A 167 -8.72 -13.45 -9.88
N LEU A 168 -8.60 -12.78 -8.72
CA LEU A 168 -7.52 -13.02 -7.78
C LEU A 168 -7.96 -14.10 -6.80
N ASP A 169 -7.07 -15.05 -6.47
CA ASP A 169 -7.26 -16.06 -5.42
C ASP A 169 -7.07 -15.43 -4.01
N GLN A 170 -7.79 -14.34 -3.77
CA GLN A 170 -7.74 -13.58 -2.53
C GLN A 170 -8.50 -14.30 -1.43
N HIS A 171 -7.82 -14.53 -0.31
CA HIS A 171 -8.38 -15.10 0.91
C HIS A 171 -7.87 -14.29 2.09
N ASN A 172 -8.74 -14.05 3.07
CA ASN A 172 -8.32 -13.39 4.30
C ASN A 172 -7.66 -14.41 5.23
N ASP A 173 -6.35 -14.31 5.41
CA ASP A 173 -5.59 -15.25 6.23
C ASP A 173 -4.26 -14.65 6.70
N TYR A 174 -3.59 -15.34 7.61
CA TYR A 174 -2.23 -15.03 7.99
C TYR A 174 -1.27 -15.38 6.85
N ILE A 175 -0.51 -14.37 6.41
CA ILE A 175 0.65 -14.59 5.54
C ILE A 175 1.83 -15.09 6.40
N ILE A 176 2.01 -14.49 7.58
CA ILE A 176 3.07 -14.84 8.52
C ILE A 176 2.49 -14.96 9.93
N GLY A 177 2.86 -16.02 10.64
CA GLY A 177 2.52 -16.22 12.04
C GLY A 177 1.04 -16.50 12.28
N SER A 178 0.54 -16.10 13.44
CA SER A 178 -0.86 -16.24 13.86
C SER A 178 -1.15 -15.29 15.03
N ALA A 179 -2.42 -15.02 15.34
CA ALA A 179 -2.75 -14.13 16.47
C ALA A 179 -2.18 -14.66 17.80
N GLU A 180 -1.22 -13.92 18.38
CA GLU A 180 -0.82 -14.11 19.78
C GLU A 180 -1.78 -13.42 20.75
N THR A 181 -2.30 -12.26 20.36
CA THR A 181 -3.24 -11.44 21.13
C THR A 181 -4.02 -10.55 20.18
N ALA A 182 -5.29 -10.30 20.50
CA ALA A 182 -6.13 -9.31 19.83
C ALA A 182 -6.12 -7.95 20.54
N VAL A 183 -5.36 -7.81 21.63
CA VAL A 183 -5.37 -6.61 22.47
C VAL A 183 -4.29 -5.62 22.03
N ALA A 184 -4.71 -4.40 21.73
CA ALA A 184 -3.81 -3.27 21.47
C ALA A 184 -4.13 -2.09 22.41
N THR A 185 -3.24 -1.12 22.47
CA THR A 185 -3.28 0.04 23.37
C THR A 185 -3.28 1.32 22.55
N GLU A 186 -4.18 2.24 22.89
CA GLU A 186 -4.21 3.60 22.36
C GLU A 186 -4.47 4.56 23.51
N ASN A 187 -3.62 5.59 23.65
CA ASN A 187 -3.66 6.55 24.75
C ASN A 187 -3.72 5.89 26.14
N GLY A 188 -3.03 4.76 26.32
CA GLY A 188 -3.02 3.97 27.56
C GLY A 188 -4.27 3.11 27.80
N LEU A 189 -5.30 3.20 26.95
CA LEU A 189 -6.50 2.37 27.02
C LEU A 189 -6.32 1.10 26.18
N ARG A 190 -6.81 -0.03 26.70
CA ARG A 190 -6.71 -1.33 26.04
C ARG A 190 -7.98 -1.65 25.25
N PHE A 191 -7.83 -2.00 23.99
CA PHE A 191 -8.90 -2.38 23.07
C PHE A 191 -8.72 -3.83 22.63
N ASN A 192 -9.82 -4.58 22.56
CA ASN A 192 -9.85 -5.92 21.96
C ASN A 192 -10.30 -5.78 20.51
N ILE A 193 -9.42 -6.09 19.56
CA ILE A 193 -9.58 -5.79 18.15
C ILE A 193 -9.95 -7.05 17.38
N ASP A 194 -11.11 -7.04 16.72
CA ASP A 194 -11.54 -8.13 15.86
C ASP A 194 -11.24 -7.80 14.39
N TRP A 195 -10.01 -8.07 13.94
CA TRP A 195 -9.66 -7.93 12.53
C TRP A 195 -10.16 -9.09 11.66
N LEU A 196 -10.59 -10.21 12.24
CA LEU A 196 -11.11 -11.34 11.47
C LEU A 196 -12.51 -11.05 10.94
N ARG A 197 -13.39 -10.48 11.77
CA ARG A 197 -14.80 -10.22 11.45
C ARG A 197 -15.17 -8.74 11.42
N GLY A 198 -14.40 -7.87 12.08
CA GLY A 198 -14.68 -6.44 12.15
C GLY A 198 -14.61 -5.76 10.78
N GLN A 199 -15.22 -4.58 10.65
CA GLN A 199 -15.13 -3.79 9.41
C GLN A 199 -13.72 -3.20 9.23
N LYS A 200 -13.39 -2.81 7.98
CA LYS A 200 -12.04 -2.31 7.61
C LYS A 200 -10.95 -3.29 8.08
N THR A 201 -9.94 -2.82 8.79
CA THR A 201 -8.86 -3.62 9.41
C THR A 201 -9.22 -4.14 10.80
N GLY A 202 -10.44 -3.92 11.32
CA GLY A 202 -10.89 -4.39 12.63
C GLY A 202 -11.03 -3.30 13.70
N PHE A 203 -10.43 -2.13 13.50
CA PHE A 203 -10.54 -0.98 14.40
C PHE A 203 -10.42 0.34 13.64
N PHE A 204 -11.11 1.37 14.14
CA PHE A 204 -11.11 2.71 13.55
C PHE A 204 -10.01 3.57 14.17
N VAL A 205 -8.76 3.34 13.74
CA VAL A 205 -7.59 4.15 14.16
C VAL A 205 -7.70 5.61 13.72
N ASP A 206 -8.51 5.90 12.71
CA ASP A 206 -8.82 7.25 12.20
C ASP A 206 -9.64 8.10 13.19
N GLN A 207 -10.27 7.48 14.19
CA GLN A 207 -11.05 8.16 15.22
C GLN A 207 -10.26 8.44 16.51
N ARG A 208 -8.93 8.21 16.51
CA ARG A 208 -8.07 8.37 17.70
C ARG A 208 -8.24 9.72 18.39
N ASP A 209 -8.09 10.81 17.65
CA ASP A 209 -8.08 12.17 18.24
C ASP A 209 -9.49 12.64 18.66
N ASN A 210 -10.53 11.96 18.20
CA ASN A 210 -11.92 12.24 18.58
C ASN A 210 -12.37 11.46 19.82
N ARG A 211 -11.64 10.40 20.21
CA ARG A 211 -11.92 9.59 21.39
C ARG A 211 -11.37 10.24 22.64
#